data_AF-A0A4X2MDI0-F1
#
_entry.id   AF-A0A4X2MDI0-F1
#
_cell.length_a   1.000
_cell.length_b   1.000
_cell.length_c   1.000
_cell.angle_alpha   90.00
_cell.angle_beta   90.00
_cell.angle_gamma   90.00
#
_symmetry.space_group_name_H-M   'P 1'
#
loop_
_entity.id
_entity.type
_entity.pdbx_description
1 polymer ?
#
loop_
_entity_poly.entity_id
_entity_poly.type
_entity_poly.pdbx_seq_one_letter_code
_entity_poly.pdbx_strand_id
1 'polypeptide(L)'
;MKSLYKLTATVTPVNIPSFYLSLFSQSFPPVKCPHINFKCVFRERNSCTKDSHCEHDEKCCMLGCGKKCYNPFEAICKLHVEKGPCGMSLLHWWYNSTSQTCQEFNYGGCFGNNNNFQTQEICWAICKALGEAMEPSQPYPNSWH
;
A
#
# COMPACT_ATOMS: atom_id res chain seq x y z
N MET A 1 -14.22 -43.86 8.27
CA MET A 1 -14.30 -42.69 9.16
C MET A 1 -13.77 -41.47 8.40
N LYS A 2 -14.55 -40.40 8.40
CA LYS A 2 -14.30 -39.04 7.87
C LYS A 2 -14.30 -38.86 6.33
N SER A 3 -15.53 -38.89 5.83
CA SER A 3 -16.14 -38.09 4.76
C SER A 3 -15.26 -37.15 3.93
N LEU A 4 -15.26 -37.40 2.62
CA LEU A 4 -14.91 -36.47 1.56
C LEU A 4 -16.03 -35.44 1.39
N TYR A 5 -15.81 -34.18 1.76
CA TYR A 5 -16.66 -33.07 1.33
C TYR A 5 -15.90 -32.29 0.25
N LYS A 6 -15.97 -32.76 -1.00
CA LYS A 6 -15.71 -31.88 -2.15
C LYS A 6 -16.93 -30.98 -2.29
N LEU A 7 -16.87 -29.77 -1.75
CA LEU A 7 -17.81 -28.71 -2.11
C LEU A 7 -17.56 -28.35 -3.58
N THR A 8 -18.25 -29.04 -4.47
CA THR A 8 -18.42 -28.60 -5.85
C THR A 8 -19.46 -27.49 -5.80
N ALA A 9 -19.00 -26.23 -5.76
CA ALA A 9 -19.88 -25.10 -5.96
C ALA A 9 -20.31 -25.13 -7.43
N THR A 10 -21.50 -25.66 -7.70
CA THR A 10 -22.17 -25.48 -8.98
C THR A 10 -22.52 -24.00 -9.09
N VAL A 11 -21.73 -23.25 -9.87
CA VAL A 11 -22.09 -21.90 -10.28
C VAL A 11 -23.32 -22.04 -11.18
N THR A 12 -24.51 -21.82 -10.61
CA THR A 12 -25.70 -21.64 -11.43
C THR A 12 -25.53 -20.32 -12.19
N PRO A 13 -25.84 -20.28 -13.50
CA PRO A 13 -25.80 -19.04 -14.24
C PRO A 13 -26.94 -18.16 -13.72
N VAL A 14 -26.61 -17.25 -12.81
CA VAL A 14 -27.52 -16.16 -12.45
C VAL A 14 -27.64 -15.33 -13.74
N ASN A 15 -28.83 -15.35 -14.33
CA ASN A 15 -29.16 -14.54 -15.49
C ASN A 15 -29.23 -13.08 -15.03
N ILE A 16 -28.08 -12.42 -15.03
CA ILE A 16 -27.94 -11.02 -14.68
C ILE A 16 -28.57 -10.21 -15.83
N PRO A 17 -29.65 -9.44 -15.58
CA PRO A 17 -30.25 -8.59 -16.61
C PRO A 17 -29.18 -7.73 -17.28
N SER A 18 -29.24 -7.57 -18.61
CA SER A 18 -28.25 -6.80 -19.40
C SER A 18 -28.03 -5.36 -18.90
N PHE A 19 -28.93 -4.84 -18.06
CA PHE A 19 -28.80 -3.56 -17.36
C PHE A 19 -27.71 -3.53 -16.26
N TYR A 20 -27.26 -4.67 -15.72
CA TYR A 20 -26.20 -4.70 -14.70
C TYR A 20 -24.79 -4.82 -15.29
N LEU A 21 -24.66 -5.14 -16.59
CA LEU A 21 -23.36 -5.14 -17.27
C LEU A 21 -22.80 -3.72 -17.47
N SER A 22 -23.63 -2.69 -17.38
CA SER A 22 -23.21 -1.28 -17.47
C SER A 22 -22.66 -0.71 -16.16
N LEU A 23 -22.84 -1.40 -15.02
CA LEU A 23 -22.39 -0.94 -13.71
C LEU A 23 -20.97 -1.41 -13.33
N PHE A 24 -20.36 -2.31 -14.12
CA PHE A 24 -18.99 -2.77 -13.93
C PHE A 24 -17.93 -1.88 -14.61
N SER A 25 -18.34 -0.86 -15.36
CA SER A 25 -17.43 0.18 -15.89
C SER A 25 -17.30 1.37 -14.94
N GLN A 26 -17.39 1.16 -13.63
CA GLN A 26 -16.90 2.16 -12.68
C GLN A 26 -15.38 2.20 -12.82
N SER A 27 -14.90 3.05 -13.72
CA SER A 27 -13.50 3.45 -13.74
C SER A 27 -13.19 4.02 -12.37
N PHE A 28 -12.59 3.20 -11.50
CA PHE A 28 -12.03 3.69 -10.24
C PHE A 28 -11.14 4.89 -10.60
N PRO A 29 -11.29 6.03 -9.91
CA PRO A 29 -10.48 7.20 -10.20
C PRO A 29 -9.01 6.79 -10.25
N PRO A 30 -8.24 7.29 -11.23
CA PRO A 30 -6.87 6.86 -11.40
C PRO A 30 -6.12 7.13 -10.10
N VAL A 31 -5.55 6.07 -9.54
CA VAL A 31 -4.70 6.11 -8.35
C VAL A 31 -3.72 7.27 -8.51
N LYS A 32 -3.72 8.25 -7.61
CA LYS A 32 -2.73 9.33 -7.66
C LYS A 32 -1.63 9.03 -6.67
N CYS A 33 -0.39 9.39 -7.03
CA CYS A 33 0.70 9.35 -6.07
C CYS A 33 0.42 10.33 -4.92
N PRO A 34 0.76 9.97 -3.67
CA PRO A 34 0.69 10.91 -2.57
C PRO A 34 1.63 12.08 -2.85
N HIS A 35 1.09 13.29 -2.81
CA HIS A 35 1.86 14.51 -3.05
C HIS A 35 2.34 15.09 -1.72
N ILE A 36 3.40 14.50 -1.17
CA ILE A 36 3.97 14.90 0.11
C ILE A 36 5.37 15.45 -0.14
N ASN A 37 5.67 16.62 0.44
CA ASN A 37 6.99 17.24 0.34
C ASN A 37 7.86 16.77 1.50
N PHE A 38 8.93 16.03 1.20
CA PHE A 38 9.83 15.47 2.19
C PHE A 38 11.19 16.18 2.18
N LYS A 39 11.78 16.34 3.37
CA LYS A 39 13.19 16.69 3.49
C LYS A 39 14.02 15.42 3.56
N CYS A 40 14.88 15.22 2.57
CA CYS A 40 15.77 14.09 2.49
C CYS A 40 17.17 14.46 2.97
N VAL A 41 17.75 13.61 3.81
CA VAL A 41 19.18 13.66 4.18
C VAL A 41 20.03 13.29 2.96
N PHE A 42 19.64 12.24 2.25
CA PHE A 42 20.26 11.84 0.98
C PHE A 42 19.21 11.27 0.03
N ARG A 43 19.50 11.32 -1.28
CA ARG A 43 18.62 10.71 -2.27
C ARG A 43 18.78 9.19 -2.25
N GLU A 44 17.69 8.46 -2.07
CA GLU A 44 17.69 7.00 -2.15
C GLU A 44 17.77 6.53 -3.62
N ARG A 45 18.23 5.30 -3.82
CA ARG A 45 18.15 4.66 -5.13
C ARG A 45 16.68 4.45 -5.49
N ASN A 46 16.32 4.85 -6.71
CA ASN A 46 14.99 4.60 -7.24
C ASN A 46 14.82 3.10 -7.55
N SER A 47 13.77 2.49 -7.03
CA SER A 47 13.36 1.12 -7.37
C SER A 47 12.64 1.05 -8.72
N CYS A 48 12.04 2.17 -9.16
CA CYS A 48 11.37 2.31 -10.46
C CYS A 48 11.66 3.68 -11.08
N THR A 49 11.42 3.85 -12.37
CA THR A 49 11.52 5.19 -13.03
C THR A 49 10.21 5.64 -13.67
N LYS A 50 9.37 4.69 -14.07
CA LYS A 50 8.05 4.82 -14.68
C LYS A 50 7.14 3.70 -14.17
N ASP A 51 5.82 3.89 -14.28
CA ASP A 51 4.80 2.95 -13.80
C ASP A 51 4.99 1.55 -14.42
N SER A 52 5.40 1.47 -15.69
CA SER A 52 5.63 0.19 -16.37
C SER A 52 6.81 -0.65 -15.84
N HIS A 53 7.56 -0.16 -14.85
CA HIS A 53 8.59 -0.95 -14.15
C HIS A 53 8.01 -1.64 -12.91
N CYS A 54 6.80 -1.29 -12.52
CA CYS A 54 6.11 -1.87 -11.39
C CYS A 54 5.13 -2.95 -11.88
N GLU A 55 4.86 -3.92 -11.03
CA GLU A 55 3.94 -5.02 -11.33
C GLU A 55 2.51 -4.64 -10.92
N HIS A 56 1.52 -5.45 -11.32
CA HIS A 56 0.14 -5.35 -10.80
C HIS A 56 -0.49 -3.93 -10.87
N ASP A 57 -0.23 -3.18 -11.93
CA ASP A 57 -0.75 -1.81 -12.16
C ASP A 57 -0.33 -0.78 -11.08
N GLU A 58 0.75 -1.07 -10.35
CA GLU A 58 1.35 -0.16 -9.39
C GLU A 58 1.93 1.09 -10.06
N LYS A 59 2.01 2.17 -9.28
CA LYS A 59 2.55 3.44 -9.76
C LYS A 59 3.94 3.71 -9.24
N CYS A 60 4.78 4.30 -10.08
CA CYS A 60 6.11 4.69 -9.69
C CYS A 60 6.09 6.06 -9.02
N CYS A 61 5.87 6.07 -7.70
CA CYS A 61 5.67 7.28 -6.91
C CYS A 61 6.93 7.65 -6.13
N MET A 62 7.08 8.95 -5.83
CA MET A 62 8.07 9.43 -4.86
C MET A 62 7.57 9.10 -3.45
N LEU A 63 7.99 7.95 -2.91
CA LEU A 63 7.69 7.53 -1.55
C LEU A 63 8.93 7.76 -0.68
N GLY A 64 8.91 8.88 0.06
CA GLY A 64 10.07 9.35 0.83
C GLY A 64 11.15 9.90 -0.09
N CYS A 65 12.37 9.34 0.00
CA CYS A 65 13.57 9.90 -0.62
C CYS A 65 14.00 9.24 -1.92
N GLY A 66 13.14 8.40 -2.50
CA GLY A 66 13.35 7.76 -3.80
C GLY A 66 12.01 7.35 -4.44
N LYS A 67 12.07 7.00 -5.74
CA LYS A 67 10.92 6.44 -6.44
C LYS A 67 10.74 4.96 -6.09
N LYS A 68 9.55 4.58 -5.63
CA LYS A 68 9.18 3.21 -5.28
C LYS A 68 7.85 2.86 -5.94
N CYS A 69 7.63 1.57 -6.19
CA CYS A 69 6.35 1.08 -6.67
C CYS A 69 5.32 1.17 -5.55
N TYR A 70 4.19 1.79 -5.85
CA TYR A 70 3.14 2.14 -4.90
C TYR A 70 1.84 1.50 -5.31
N ASN A 71 1.34 0.63 -4.43
CA ASN A 71 -0.02 0.14 -4.47
C ASN A 71 -0.86 0.91 -3.44
N PRO A 72 -1.88 1.67 -3.86
CA PRO A 72 -2.74 2.42 -2.93
C PRO A 72 -3.65 1.51 -2.10
N PHE A 73 -3.83 0.26 -2.51
CA PHE A 73 -4.60 -0.75 -1.79
C PHE A 73 -3.71 -1.50 -0.78
N GLU A 74 -2.39 -1.37 -0.88
CA GLU A 74 -1.47 -1.87 0.12
C GLU A 74 -1.34 -0.87 1.26
N ALA A 75 -1.71 -1.31 2.47
CA ALA A 75 -1.53 -0.51 3.66
C ALA A 75 -0.04 -0.53 4.07
N ILE A 76 0.79 0.30 3.44
CA ILE A 76 2.24 0.43 3.71
C ILE A 76 2.53 0.44 5.22
N CYS A 77 1.77 1.24 5.96
CA CYS A 77 1.97 1.43 7.40
C CYS A 77 1.49 0.26 8.26
N LYS A 78 1.00 -0.82 7.66
CA LYS A 78 0.70 -2.09 8.33
C LYS A 78 1.70 -3.18 7.96
N LEU A 79 2.63 -2.92 7.04
CA LEU A 79 3.67 -3.87 6.67
C LEU A 79 4.65 -4.03 7.84
N HIS A 80 5.20 -5.23 7.98
CA HIS A 80 6.26 -5.49 8.93
C HIS A 80 7.56 -4.84 8.45
N VAL A 81 8.48 -4.59 9.39
CA VAL A 81 9.82 -4.11 9.04
C VAL A 81 10.60 -5.17 8.24
N GLU A 82 11.27 -4.76 7.17
CA GLU A 82 12.05 -5.67 6.32
C GLU A 82 13.44 -5.10 6.04
N LYS A 83 14.45 -5.77 6.62
CA LYS A 83 15.86 -5.39 6.44
C LYS A 83 16.35 -5.61 5.01
N GLY A 84 15.81 -6.62 4.33
CA GLY A 84 16.33 -7.11 3.06
C GLY A 84 17.67 -7.84 3.18
N PRO A 85 18.16 -8.44 2.08
CA PRO A 85 19.32 -9.34 2.10
C PRO A 85 20.67 -8.63 2.01
N CYS A 86 20.70 -7.33 1.70
CA CYS A 86 21.96 -6.58 1.63
C CYS A 86 22.57 -6.34 3.02
N GLY A 87 23.90 -6.18 3.05
CA GLY A 87 24.69 -6.08 4.28
C GLY A 87 24.99 -4.67 4.80
N MET A 88 24.37 -3.62 4.24
CA MET A 88 24.58 -2.26 4.77
C MET A 88 23.85 -2.10 6.11
N SER A 89 24.28 -1.13 6.92
CA SER A 89 23.59 -0.76 8.17
C SER A 89 23.12 0.68 8.05
N LEU A 90 21.98 0.87 7.41
CA LEU A 90 21.37 2.18 7.25
C LEU A 90 20.29 2.37 8.31
N LEU A 91 20.45 3.38 9.17
CA LEU A 91 19.43 3.74 10.16
C LEU A 91 18.23 4.34 9.44
N HIS A 92 17.12 3.62 9.45
CA HIS A 92 15.87 4.01 8.82
C HIS A 92 14.73 3.91 9.85
N TRP A 93 13.56 4.42 9.48
CA TRP A 93 12.35 4.46 10.27
C TRP A 93 11.27 3.61 9.63
N TRP A 94 10.50 2.90 10.44
CA TRP A 94 9.31 2.17 10.04
C TRP A 94 8.15 2.52 10.99
N TYR A 95 6.92 2.41 10.50
CA TYR A 95 5.74 2.63 11.31
C TYR A 95 5.29 1.34 11.98
N ASN A 96 5.31 1.33 13.31
CA ASN A 96 4.77 0.25 14.12
C ASN A 96 3.28 0.51 14.38
N SER A 97 2.41 -0.24 13.72
CA SER A 97 0.95 -0.09 13.86
C SER A 97 0.42 -0.46 15.24
N THR A 98 1.13 -1.31 15.99
CA THR A 98 0.71 -1.74 17.34
C THR A 98 0.93 -0.63 18.35
N SER A 99 2.11 -0.01 18.35
CA SER A 99 2.39 1.14 19.21
C SER A 99 1.93 2.47 18.61
N GLN A 100 1.51 2.46 17.34
CA GLN A 100 1.17 3.63 16.53
C GLN A 100 2.29 4.67 16.43
N THR A 101 3.55 4.23 16.44
CA THR A 101 4.74 5.10 16.44
C THR A 101 5.72 4.76 15.33
N CYS A 102 6.43 5.77 14.84
CA CYS A 102 7.60 5.57 13.99
C CYS A 102 8.81 5.17 14.85
N GLN A 103 9.39 4.02 14.53
CA GLN A 103 10.51 3.40 15.26
C GLN A 103 11.71 3.21 14.34
N GLU A 104 12.90 3.25 14.89
CA GLU A 104 14.15 3.03 14.16
C GLU A 104 14.38 1.53 13.87
N PHE A 105 15.05 1.25 12.76
CA PHE A 105 15.59 -0.07 12.45
C PHE A 105 16.78 0.02 11.50
N ASN A 106 17.55 -1.07 11.42
CA ASN A 106 18.66 -1.18 10.46
C ASN A 106 18.18 -1.77 9.14
N TYR A 107 18.17 -0.96 8.09
CA TYR A 107 17.92 -1.38 6.72
C TYR A 107 19.21 -1.85 6.04
N GLY A 108 19.12 -3.01 5.38
CA GLY A 108 20.21 -3.65 4.65
C GLY A 108 20.62 -2.93 3.36
N GLY A 109 19.75 -2.05 2.85
CA GLY A 109 20.02 -1.20 1.70
C GLY A 109 19.51 -1.71 0.35
N CYS A 110 18.88 -2.87 0.30
CA CYS A 110 18.16 -3.36 -0.89
C CYS A 110 17.02 -4.30 -0.50
N PHE A 111 16.03 -4.46 -1.40
CA PHE A 111 14.91 -5.40 -1.28
C PHE A 111 14.24 -5.44 0.10
N GLY A 112 13.94 -4.28 0.68
CA GLY A 112 12.94 -4.17 1.75
C GLY A 112 11.60 -3.74 1.18
N ASN A 113 10.58 -3.60 2.03
CA ASN A 113 9.27 -3.09 1.63
C ASN A 113 9.13 -1.56 1.82
N ASN A 114 7.94 -1.04 1.52
CA ASN A 114 7.64 0.39 1.54
C ASN A 114 7.49 1.00 2.95
N ASN A 115 7.37 0.20 4.02
CA ASN A 115 7.36 0.68 5.41
C ASN A 115 8.80 0.95 5.89
N ASN A 116 9.47 1.82 5.17
CA ASN A 116 10.90 2.06 5.29
C ASN A 116 11.22 3.49 4.81
N PHE A 117 11.60 4.35 5.75
CA PHE A 117 11.71 5.79 5.57
C PHE A 117 13.04 6.32 6.12
N GLN A 118 13.67 7.26 5.42
CA GLN A 118 14.96 7.81 5.85
C GLN A 118 14.91 8.62 7.15
N THR A 119 13.77 9.28 7.44
CA THR A 119 13.61 10.10 8.66
C THR A 119 12.28 9.82 9.36
N GLN A 120 12.22 10.15 10.64
CA GLN A 120 11.01 10.00 11.44
C GLN A 120 9.86 10.85 10.88
N GLU A 121 10.15 12.06 10.41
CA GLU A 121 9.16 12.98 9.85
C GLU A 121 8.54 12.43 8.58
N ILE A 122 9.34 11.79 7.71
CA ILE A 122 8.84 11.13 6.50
C ILE A 122 7.88 10.00 6.89
N CYS A 123 8.30 9.16 7.85
CA CYS A 123 7.47 8.07 8.36
C CYS A 123 6.12 8.59 8.88
N TRP A 124 6.14 9.63 9.72
CA TRP A 124 4.91 10.21 10.26
C TRP A 124 4.06 10.85 9.18
N ALA A 125 4.64 11.63 8.27
CA ALA A 125 3.91 12.29 7.21
C ALA A 125 3.23 11.26 6.29
N ILE A 126 3.90 10.16 5.95
CA ILE A 126 3.30 9.08 5.16
C ILE A 126 2.23 8.36 5.97
N CYS A 127 2.52 7.91 7.19
CA CYS A 127 1.63 7.01 7.91
C CYS A 127 0.50 7.67 8.71
N LYS A 128 0.59 8.98 8.96
CA LYS A 128 -0.55 9.76 9.46
C LYS A 128 -1.39 10.31 8.31
N ALA A 129 -0.80 10.86 7.26
CA ALA A 129 -1.58 11.39 6.14
C ALA A 129 -2.23 10.29 5.29
N LEU A 130 -1.56 9.15 5.06
CA LEU A 130 -2.20 8.00 4.39
C LEU A 130 -3.23 7.29 5.28
N GLY A 131 -3.15 7.43 6.59
CA GLY A 131 -4.22 6.98 7.50
C GLY A 131 -5.52 7.77 7.29
N GLU A 132 -5.42 9.00 6.79
CA GLU A 132 -6.57 9.86 6.47
C GLU A 132 -7.01 9.73 5.00
N ALA A 133 -6.08 9.47 4.08
CA ALA A 133 -6.38 9.26 2.65
C ALA A 133 -6.84 7.83 2.31
N MET A 134 -6.69 6.89 3.24
CA MET A 134 -7.11 5.49 3.12
C MET A 134 -8.08 5.14 4.26
N GLU A 135 -8.99 6.05 4.61
CA GLU A 135 -10.25 5.66 5.23
C GLU A 135 -11.10 5.08 4.08
N PRO A 136 -11.33 3.75 4.02
CA PRO A 136 -12.38 3.24 3.18
C PRO A 136 -13.66 3.75 3.82
N SER A 137 -14.25 4.80 3.26
CA SER A 137 -15.50 5.41 3.72
C SER A 137 -16.43 4.37 4.37
N GLN A 138 -16.58 4.39 5.69
CA GLN A 138 -17.64 3.65 6.37
C GLN A 138 -18.34 4.54 7.39
N PRO A 139 -19.69 4.47 7.55
CA PRO A 139 -20.71 3.81 6.73
C PRO A 139 -21.63 4.85 6.06
N TYR A 140 -22.46 4.40 5.11
CA TYR A 140 -23.60 5.19 4.64
C TYR A 140 -24.38 5.79 5.84
N PRO A 141 -24.77 7.06 5.83
CA PRO A 141 -25.83 7.53 6.71
C PRO A 141 -27.15 6.94 6.19
N ASN A 142 -27.64 5.87 6.79
CA ASN A 142 -29.04 5.51 6.69
C ASN A 142 -29.85 6.50 7.53
N SER A 143 -30.16 7.64 6.92
CA SER A 143 -31.28 8.51 7.31
C SER A 143 -32.58 7.92 6.75
N TRP A 144 -33.12 6.93 7.47
CA TRP A 144 -34.55 6.60 7.49
C TRP A 144 -34.87 6.10 8.90
N HIS A 145 -35.36 7.00 9.75
CA HIS A 145 -36.54 6.94 10.63
C HIS A 145 -36.63 8.28 11.38
#